data_AF-B9L8V8-F1
#
_entry.id   AF-B9L8V8-F1
#
_cell.length_a   1.000
_cell.length_b   1.000
_cell.length_c   1.000
_cell.angle_alpha   90.00
_cell.angle_beta   90.00
_cell.angle_gamma   90.00
#
_symmetry.space_group_name_H-M   'P 1'
#
loop_
_entity.id
_entity.type
_entity.pdbx_description
1 polymer ?
#
loop_
_entity_poly.entity_id
_entity_poly.type
_entity_poly.pdbx_seq_one_letter_code
_entity_poly.pdbx_strand_id
1 'polypeptide(L)'
;MNLLYLHMLFVFGWAVFMVSLAKSVACKENSKILAVLSLIFMLLVLYIGTKLMLAFPQVAKSGLWIHTKLSIDILAMLLNIYLAFIAFKNKTLSNTLSHVIYWTSVIMFAAMYYLTLFRPF
;
A
#
# COMPACT_ATOMS: atom_id res chain seq x y z
N MET A 1 -3.72 6.35 20.96
CA MET A 1 -4.03 4.93 20.70
C MET A 1 -5.00 4.73 19.53
N ASN A 2 -6.19 5.35 19.48
CA ASN A 2 -7.15 5.14 18.37
C ASN A 2 -6.59 5.43 16.96
N LEU A 3 -5.73 6.45 16.81
CA LEU A 3 -5.19 6.82 15.49
C LEU A 3 -4.23 5.77 14.90
N LEU A 4 -3.44 5.08 15.75
CA LEU A 4 -2.55 4.01 15.31
C LEU A 4 -3.34 2.80 14.82
N TYR A 5 -4.34 2.35 15.58
CA TYR A 5 -5.21 1.24 15.17
C TYR A 5 -5.96 1.55 13.88
N LEU A 6 -6.44 2.79 13.75
CA LEU A 6 -7.08 3.26 12.53
C LEU A 6 -6.09 3.23 11.35
N HIS A 7 -4.85 3.69 11.54
CA HIS A 7 -3.82 3.61 10.52
C HIS A 7 -3.53 2.16 10.10
N MET A 8 -3.37 1.23 11.06
CA MET A 8 -3.14 -0.18 10.75
C MET A 8 -4.31 -0.82 9.99
N LEU A 9 -5.56 -0.46 10.33
CA LEU A 9 -6.75 -0.93 9.62
C LEU A 9 -6.75 -0.46 8.17
N PHE A 10 -6.43 0.81 7.91
CA PHE A 10 -6.35 1.33 6.55
C PHE A 10 -5.16 0.77 5.76
N VAL A 11 -4.02 0.53 6.40
CA VAL A 11 -2.88 -0.15 5.76
C VAL A 11 -3.25 -1.58 5.36
N PHE A 12 -3.92 -2.32 6.25
CA PHE A 12 -4.40 -3.67 5.96
C PHE A 12 -5.44 -3.67 4.83
N GLY A 13 -6.41 -2.77 4.87
CA GLY A 13 -7.40 -2.62 3.80
C GLY A 13 -6.73 -2.27 2.47
N TRP A 14 -5.74 -1.36 2.48
CA TRP A 14 -4.98 -1.03 1.29
C TRP A 14 -4.25 -2.24 0.71
N ALA A 15 -3.63 -3.07 1.57
CA ALA A 15 -2.98 -4.32 1.18
C ALA A 15 -3.95 -5.26 0.45
N VAL A 16 -5.12 -5.49 1.05
CA VAL A 16 -6.16 -6.37 0.48
C VAL A 16 -6.60 -5.87 -0.90
N PHE A 17 -6.89 -4.58 -1.04
CA PHE A 17 -7.35 -4.02 -2.31
C PHE A 17 -6.25 -4.01 -3.38
N MET A 18 -5.01 -3.69 -3.02
CA MET A 18 -3.89 -3.66 -3.98
C MET A 18 -3.51 -5.06 -4.46
N VAL A 19 -3.46 -6.06 -3.56
CA VAL A 19 -3.20 -7.45 -3.93
C VAL A 19 -4.34 -8.02 -4.78
N SER A 20 -5.59 -7.70 -4.43
CA SER A 20 -6.77 -8.07 -5.23
C SER A 20 -6.74 -7.42 -6.60
N LEU A 21 -6.35 -6.14 -6.69
CA LEU A 21 -6.16 -5.42 -7.95
C LEU A 21 -5.09 -6.07 -8.82
N ALA A 22 -3.94 -6.42 -8.25
CA ALA A 22 -2.85 -7.10 -8.97
C ALA A 22 -3.33 -8.40 -9.62
N LYS A 23 -4.10 -9.21 -8.89
CA LYS A 23 -4.71 -10.44 -9.43
C LYS A 23 -5.79 -10.15 -10.48
N SER A 24 -6.66 -9.19 -10.19
CA SER A 24 -7.78 -8.80 -11.04
C SER A 24 -7.33 -8.28 -12.41
N VAL A 25 -6.25 -7.50 -12.46
CA VAL A 25 -5.66 -7.00 -13.72
C VAL A 25 -5.15 -8.17 -14.59
N ALA A 26 -4.67 -9.25 -13.99
CA ALA A 26 -4.26 -10.45 -14.72
C ALA A 26 -5.47 -11.22 -15.30
N CYS A 27 -6.56 -11.31 -14.54
CA CYS A 27 -7.76 -12.08 -14.92
C CYS A 27 -8.82 -11.28 -15.70
N LYS A 28 -8.64 -9.97 -15.91
CA LYS A 28 -9.61 -9.04 -16.54
C LYS A 28 -10.97 -8.91 -15.82
N GLU A 29 -11.04 -9.21 -14.52
CA GLU A 29 -12.30 -9.18 -13.77
C GLU A 29 -12.35 -7.99 -12.80
N ASN A 30 -13.37 -7.13 -12.89
CA ASN A 30 -13.67 -6.08 -11.89
C ASN A 30 -12.51 -5.14 -11.49
N SER A 31 -11.51 -4.95 -12.36
CA SER A 31 -10.27 -4.23 -12.06
C SER A 31 -10.45 -2.73 -11.79
N LYS A 32 -11.48 -2.10 -12.36
CA LYS A 32 -11.72 -0.66 -12.20
C LYS A 32 -12.22 -0.31 -10.80
N ILE A 33 -13.13 -1.09 -10.24
CA ILE A 33 -13.67 -0.85 -8.89
C ILE A 33 -12.57 -1.07 -7.84
N LEU A 34 -11.79 -2.15 -8.00
CA LEU A 34 -10.63 -2.42 -7.15
C LEU A 34 -9.57 -1.33 -7.25
N ALA A 35 -9.33 -0.78 -8.45
CA ALA A 35 -8.42 0.33 -8.64
C ALA A 35 -8.88 1.56 -7.85
N VAL A 36 -10.15 1.95 -7.96
CA VAL A 36 -10.71 3.08 -7.21
C VAL A 36 -10.60 2.86 -5.71
N LEU A 37 -11.01 1.69 -5.20
CA LEU A 37 -10.92 1.37 -3.77
C LEU A 37 -9.48 1.40 -3.26
N SER A 38 -8.54 0.81 -4.01
CA SER A 38 -7.12 0.80 -3.63
C SER A 38 -6.53 2.22 -3.58
N LEU A 39 -6.92 3.12 -4.49
CA LEU A 39 -6.47 4.51 -4.51
C LEU A 39 -7.06 5.30 -3.34
N ILE A 40 -8.34 5.09 -3.01
CA ILE A 40 -8.97 5.72 -1.84
C ILE A 40 -8.24 5.30 -0.55
N PHE A 41 -8.00 4.00 -0.36
CA PHE A 41 -7.30 3.48 0.81
C PHE A 41 -5.85 3.99 0.89
N MET A 42 -5.15 4.06 -0.24
CA MET A 42 -3.81 4.67 -0.32
C MET A 42 -3.80 6.12 0.20
N LEU A 43 -4.76 6.94 -0.23
CA LEU A 43 -4.87 8.33 0.20
C LEU A 43 -5.21 8.44 1.70
N LEU A 44 -6.06 7.57 2.22
CA LEU A 44 -6.40 7.51 3.65
C LEU A 44 -5.20 7.10 4.51
N VAL A 45 -4.40 6.12 4.06
CA VAL A 45 -3.16 5.72 4.73
C VAL A 45 -2.18 6.89 4.80
N LEU A 46 -1.99 7.62 3.70
CA LEU A 46 -1.13 8.80 3.66
C LEU A 46 -1.63 9.91 4.60
N TYR A 47 -2.93 10.21 4.57
CA TYR A 47 -3.53 11.23 5.42
C TYR A 47 -3.39 10.92 6.91
N ILE A 48 -3.70 9.69 7.31
CA ILE A 48 -3.63 9.29 8.73
C ILE A 48 -2.16 9.16 9.15
N GLY A 49 -1.30 8.62 8.29
CA GLY A 49 0.14 8.49 8.55
C GLY A 49 0.81 9.84 8.80
N THR A 50 0.49 10.86 7.99
CA THR A 50 1.02 12.22 8.18
C THR A 50 0.52 12.87 9.47
N LYS A 51 -0.76 12.71 9.82
CA LYS A 51 -1.29 13.19 11.13
C LYS A 51 -0.59 12.53 12.31
N LEU A 52 -0.27 11.25 12.19
CA LEU A 52 0.38 10.45 13.21
C LEU A 52 1.87 10.85 13.36
N MET A 53 2.57 11.15 12.28
CA MET A 53 3.92 11.75 12.31
C MET A 53 3.94 13.15 12.95
N LEU A 54 2.93 13.99 12.66
CA LEU A 54 2.81 15.33 13.27
C LEU A 54 2.51 15.26 14.76
N ALA A 55 1.75 14.26 15.20
CA ALA A 55 1.44 14.05 16.62
C ALA A 55 2.65 13.51 17.41
N PHE A 56 3.58 12.82 16.75
CA PHE A 56 4.78 12.23 17.37
C PHE A 56 6.06 12.67 16.63
N PRO A 57 6.45 13.96 16.71
CA PRO A 57 7.56 14.52 15.95
C PRO A 57 8.92 13.93 16.33
N GLN A 58 9.04 13.35 17.52
CA GLN A 58 10.25 12.62 17.94
C GLN A 58 10.49 11.38 17.06
N VAL A 59 9.42 10.69 16.66
CA VAL A 59 9.45 9.49 15.82
C VAL A 59 9.80 9.85 14.38
N ALA A 60 9.31 10.99 13.89
CA ALA A 60 9.67 11.54 12.59
C ALA A 60 11.16 11.95 12.51
N LYS A 61 11.79 12.31 13.64
CA LYS A 61 13.22 12.64 13.73
C LYS A 61 14.09 11.42 14.04
N SER A 62 13.51 10.30 14.47
CA SER A 62 14.25 9.11 14.88
C SER A 62 14.33 8.06 13.76
N GLY A 63 15.42 8.14 13.00
CA GLY A 63 16.15 6.94 12.58
C GLY A 63 15.87 6.39 11.18
N LEU A 64 16.86 5.65 10.69
CA LEU A 64 16.86 4.93 9.41
C LEU A 64 15.58 4.13 9.14
N TRP A 65 14.94 3.63 10.20
CA TRP A 65 13.74 2.79 10.12
C TRP A 65 12.53 3.49 9.50
N ILE A 66 12.21 4.74 9.89
CA ILE A 66 11.03 5.43 9.36
C ILE A 66 11.24 5.78 7.88
N HIS A 67 12.48 6.09 7.50
CA HIS A 67 12.86 6.29 6.11
C HIS A 67 12.70 5.01 5.30
N THR A 68 13.14 3.85 5.80
CA THR A 68 12.93 2.56 5.13
C THR A 68 11.44 2.27 4.93
N LYS A 69 10.62 2.47 5.96
CA LYS A 69 9.17 2.28 5.84
C LYS A 69 8.56 3.20 4.78
N LEU A 70 8.86 4.50 4.84
CA LEU A 70 8.41 5.48 3.86
C LEU A 70 8.86 5.14 2.43
N SER A 71 10.07 4.65 2.24
CA SER A 71 10.56 4.23 0.91
C SER A 71 9.74 3.06 0.37
N ILE A 72 9.40 2.07 1.21
CA ILE A 72 8.54 0.95 0.80
C ILE A 72 7.12 1.45 0.50
N ASP A 73 6.57 2.34 1.33
CA ASP A 73 5.26 2.98 1.11
C ASP A 73 5.21 3.70 -0.24
N ILE A 74 6.23 4.52 -0.57
CA ILE A 74 6.32 5.24 -1.85
C ILE A 74 6.35 4.26 -3.03
N LEU A 75 7.16 3.21 -2.93
CA LEU A 75 7.21 2.17 -3.97
C LEU A 75 5.84 1.48 -4.13
N ALA A 76 5.12 1.21 -3.03
CA ALA A 76 3.81 0.60 -3.08
C ALA A 76 2.79 1.55 -3.72
N MET A 77 2.86 2.85 -3.43
CA MET A 77 2.03 3.87 -4.06
C MET A 77 2.25 3.94 -5.57
N LEU A 78 3.52 3.97 -6.02
CA LEU A 78 3.86 3.99 -7.44
C LEU A 78 3.33 2.74 -8.16
N LEU A 79 3.51 1.57 -7.56
CA LEU A 79 3.01 0.31 -8.09
C LEU A 79 1.47 0.28 -8.15
N ASN A 80 0.80 0.81 -7.13
CA ASN A 80 -0.66 0.90 -7.09
C ASN A 80 -1.19 1.84 -8.20
N ILE A 81 -0.57 3.01 -8.39
CA ILE A 81 -0.91 3.94 -9.47
C ILE A 81 -0.70 3.28 -10.84
N TYR A 82 0.39 2.53 -11.01
CA TYR A 82 0.65 1.78 -12.25
C TYR A 82 -0.42 0.71 -12.52
N LEU A 83 -0.79 -0.08 -11.50
CA LEU A 83 -1.87 -1.07 -11.60
C LEU A 83 -3.22 -0.44 -11.91
N ALA A 84 -3.54 0.68 -11.25
CA ALA A 84 -4.75 1.45 -11.53
C ALA A 84 -4.77 1.97 -12.97
N PHE A 85 -3.65 2.50 -13.47
CA PHE A 85 -3.53 2.93 -14.86
C PHE A 85 -3.80 1.79 -15.85
N ILE A 86 -3.24 0.59 -15.60
CA ILE A 86 -3.50 -0.58 -16.44
C ILE A 86 -4.99 -0.96 -16.40
N ALA A 87 -5.59 -0.99 -15.20
CA ALA A 87 -7.00 -1.29 -15.02
C ALA A 87 -7.92 -0.31 -15.77
N PHE A 88 -7.64 1.00 -15.71
CA PHE A 88 -8.42 2.01 -16.42
C PHE A 88 -8.20 1.98 -17.93
N LYS A 89 -7.01 1.63 -18.39
CA LYS A 89 -6.69 1.48 -19.82
C LYS A 89 -7.09 0.13 -20.40
N ASN A 90 -7.71 -0.77 -19.62
CA ASN A 90 -8.05 -2.13 -20.02
C ASN A 90 -6.85 -2.89 -20.64
N LYS A 91 -5.63 -2.57 -20.21
CA LYS A 91 -4.41 -3.24 -20.68
C LYS A 91 -4.24 -4.57 -19.96
N THR A 92 -3.59 -5.51 -20.61
CA THR A 92 -3.23 -6.79 -20.00
C THR A 92 -1.77 -6.78 -19.60
N LEU A 93 -1.49 -7.42 -18.47
CA LEU A 93 -0.13 -7.79 -18.08
C LEU A 93 0.14 -9.22 -18.56
N SER A 94 1.40 -9.52 -18.84
CA SER A 94 1.79 -10.92 -19.04
C SER A 94 1.60 -11.70 -17.73
N ASN A 95 1.38 -13.02 -17.83
CA ASN A 95 1.23 -13.86 -16.63
C ASN A 95 2.45 -13.76 -15.71
N THR A 96 3.65 -13.77 -16.27
CA THR A 96 4.90 -13.64 -15.51
C THR A 96 4.98 -12.32 -14.76
N LEU A 97 4.69 -11.20 -15.43
CA LEU A 97 4.76 -9.88 -14.80
C LEU A 97 3.66 -9.72 -13.74
N SER A 98 2.48 -10.28 -13.98
CA SER A 98 1.38 -10.29 -13.02
C SER A 98 1.75 -11.06 -11.75
N HIS A 99 2.39 -12.22 -11.90
CA HIS A 99 2.87 -13.01 -10.76
C HIS A 99 3.93 -12.26 -9.95
N VAL A 100 4.88 -11.62 -10.62
CA VAL A 100 5.92 -10.81 -9.97
C VAL A 100 5.29 -9.66 -9.21
N ILE A 101 4.38 -8.90 -9.82
CA ILE A 101 3.70 -7.77 -9.17
C ILE A 101 2.87 -8.23 -7.97
N TYR A 102 2.16 -9.36 -8.09
CA TYR A 102 1.39 -9.95 -6.98
C TYR A 102 2.28 -10.26 -5.78
N TRP A 103 3.33 -11.06 -5.96
CA TRP A 103 4.22 -11.46 -4.86
C TRP A 103 5.01 -10.27 -4.30
N THR A 104 5.44 -9.35 -5.16
CA THR A 104 6.10 -8.12 -4.73
C THR A 104 5.18 -7.30 -3.83
N SER A 105 3.90 -7.14 -4.21
CA SER A 105 2.91 -6.44 -3.37
C SER A 105 2.75 -7.11 -2.02
N VAL A 106 2.61 -8.44 -1.99
CA VAL A 106 2.49 -9.21 -0.73
C VAL A 106 3.71 -9.01 0.17
N ILE A 107 4.93 -9.12 -0.38
CA ILE A 107 6.18 -8.95 0.37
C ILE A 107 6.31 -7.52 0.91
N MET A 108 5.97 -6.51 0.10
CA MET A 108 6.01 -5.11 0.53
C MET A 108 5.07 -4.85 1.70
N PHE A 109 3.81 -5.30 1.63
CA PHE A 109 2.87 -5.14 2.74
C PHE A 109 3.27 -5.94 3.98
N ALA A 110 3.79 -7.16 3.82
CA ALA A 110 4.32 -7.93 4.94
C ALA A 110 5.49 -7.22 5.64
N ALA A 111 6.42 -6.65 4.86
CA ALA A 111 7.52 -5.86 5.39
C ALA A 111 7.03 -4.60 6.11
N MET A 112 6.07 -3.86 5.54
CA MET A 112 5.50 -2.67 6.19
C MET A 112 4.75 -3.00 7.47
N TYR A 113 4.03 -4.13 7.51
CA TYR A 113 3.32 -4.58 8.70
C TYR A 113 4.28 -5.02 9.79
N TYR A 114 5.32 -5.79 9.43
CA TYR A 114 6.41 -6.15 10.34
C TYR A 114 7.08 -4.92 10.93
N LEU A 115 7.47 -3.95 10.08
CA LEU A 115 8.07 -2.71 10.54
C LEU A 115 7.15 -2.00 11.54
N THR A 116 5.86 -1.90 11.22
CA THR A 116 4.85 -1.20 12.05
C THR A 116 4.56 -1.90 13.38
N LEU A 117 4.65 -3.23 13.47
CA LEU A 117 4.41 -3.98 14.71
C LEU A 117 5.61 -3.97 15.68
N PHE A 118 6.82 -4.19 15.15
CA PHE A 118 8.01 -4.35 15.99
C PHE A 118 8.66 -3.03 16.41
N ARG A 119 8.34 -1.94 15.70
CA ARG A 119 8.64 -0.56 16.13
C ARG A 119 7.40 0.31 15.87
N PRO A 120 6.39 0.25 16.75
CA PRO A 120 5.16 1.02 16.57
C PRO A 120 5.42 2.53 16.52
N PHE A 121 6.48 2.97 17.19
CA PHE A 121 6.99 4.32 17.35
C PHE A 121 8.42 4.20 17.88
#